data_AF-A0A2E1KCF1-F1
#
_entry.id   AF-A0A2E1KCF1-F1
#
_cell.length_a   1.000
_cell.length_b   1.000
_cell.length_c   1.000
_cell.angle_alpha   90.00
_cell.angle_beta   90.00
_cell.angle_gamma   90.00
#
_symmetry.space_group_name_H-M   'P 1'
#
loop_
_entity.id
_entity.type
_entity.pdbx_description
1 polymer ?
#
loop_
_entity_poly.entity_id
_entity_poly.type
_entity_poly.pdbx_seq_one_letter_code
_entity_poly.pdbx_strand_id
1 'polypeptide(L)'
;MIELFETVFVRNNLVVAFATVGGVMWFSYFIADKLTRGRIHGSAIAIALGLIAAYLGGIMTGGDKGVADFSLLGGIGLMGGGMLRDFAIVSTAFGVQLSELKKAGVAGVISIFAGVIVSFVVGAAVAVGFGYDDPVAITTIGAGAVTYIVGPVTGEAIGASGEVITLSVAAGLIKSILVMIGTPLVARSIGLDNPQSAMVFGGLMGTTSGVAAGLAATDPKLVPYGAMTATFYTGIGCLLGPSLLFLLVGSIF
;
A
#
# COMPACT_ATOMS: atom_id res chain seq x y z
N MET A 1 1.09 -40.64 5.46
CA MET A 1 1.33 -39.65 4.38
C MET A 1 0.87 -38.26 4.78
N ILE A 2 -0.40 -38.06 5.18
CA ILE A 2 -0.94 -36.75 5.56
C ILE A 2 -0.13 -36.09 6.71
N GLU A 3 0.21 -36.83 7.76
CA GLU A 3 1.08 -36.32 8.85
C GLU A 3 2.49 -35.93 8.38
N LEU A 4 3.03 -36.61 7.37
CA LEU A 4 4.34 -36.28 6.80
C LEU A 4 4.27 -34.95 6.04
N PHE A 5 3.20 -34.73 5.28
CA PHE A 5 2.94 -33.46 4.59
C PHE A 5 2.73 -32.33 5.58
N GLU A 6 1.90 -32.54 6.61
CA GLU A 6 1.65 -31.54 7.64
C GLU A 6 2.94 -31.16 8.38
N THR A 7 3.74 -32.15 8.77
CA THR A 7 5.02 -31.91 9.45
C THR A 7 5.99 -31.10 8.58
N VAL A 8 6.09 -31.43 7.28
CA VAL A 8 6.96 -30.70 6.34
C VAL A 8 6.47 -29.28 6.12
N PHE A 9 5.16 -29.07 5.95
CA PHE A 9 4.57 -27.75 5.70
C PHE A 9 4.68 -26.84 6.92
N VAL A 10 4.43 -27.37 8.12
CA VAL A 10 4.57 -26.63 9.37
C VAL A 10 6.04 -26.26 9.63
N ARG A 11 6.98 -27.17 9.39
CA ARG A 11 8.43 -26.87 9.50
C ARG A 11 8.92 -25.83 8.50
N ASN A 12 8.30 -25.76 7.32
CA ASN A 12 8.65 -24.84 6.24
C ASN A 12 7.57 -23.78 6.02
N ASN A 13 6.92 -23.34 7.10
CA ASN A 13 5.72 -22.49 7.02
C ASN A 13 5.91 -21.22 6.18
N LEU A 14 7.08 -20.58 6.23
CA LEU A 14 7.37 -19.37 5.43
C LEU A 14 7.50 -19.70 3.94
N VAL A 15 8.09 -20.85 3.58
CA VAL A 15 8.17 -21.31 2.19
C VAL A 15 6.76 -21.60 1.66
N VAL A 16 5.93 -22.26 2.47
CA VAL A 16 4.52 -22.48 2.15
C VAL A 16 3.80 -21.15 1.94
N ALA A 17 4.02 -20.16 2.80
CA ALA A 17 3.43 -18.83 2.65
C ALA A 17 3.82 -18.16 1.32
N PHE A 18 5.12 -18.15 0.97
CA PHE A 18 5.57 -17.62 -0.32
C PHE A 18 4.97 -18.39 -1.51
N ALA A 19 4.88 -19.72 -1.43
CA ALA A 19 4.27 -20.54 -2.47
C ALA A 19 2.76 -20.25 -2.61
N THR A 20 2.05 -20.12 -1.50
CA THR A 20 0.61 -19.79 -1.48
C THR A 20 0.37 -18.39 -2.04
N VAL A 21 1.09 -17.37 -1.57
CA VAL A 21 0.96 -15.99 -2.08
C VAL A 21 1.37 -15.91 -3.55
N GLY A 22 2.45 -16.59 -3.94
CA GLY A 22 2.87 -16.69 -5.34
C GLY A 22 1.81 -17.36 -6.23
N GLY A 23 1.16 -18.40 -5.74
CA GLY A 23 0.04 -19.07 -6.41
C GLY A 23 -1.18 -18.16 -6.57
N VAL A 24 -1.56 -17.43 -5.51
CA VAL A 24 -2.64 -16.42 -5.56
C VAL A 24 -2.31 -15.33 -6.57
N MET A 25 -1.08 -14.83 -6.58
CA MET A 25 -0.62 -13.83 -7.54
C MET A 25 -0.70 -14.36 -8.97
N TRP A 26 -0.15 -15.55 -9.24
CA TRP A 26 -0.20 -16.17 -10.56
C TRP A 26 -1.64 -16.36 -11.04
N PHE A 27 -2.52 -16.88 -10.18
CA PHE A 27 -3.94 -17.05 -10.50
C PHE A 27 -4.63 -15.71 -10.76
N SER A 28 -4.29 -14.68 -9.99
CA SER A 28 -4.85 -13.33 -10.16
C SER A 28 -4.45 -12.69 -11.48
N TYR A 29 -3.18 -12.85 -11.90
CA TYR A 29 -2.73 -12.41 -13.23
C TYR A 29 -3.36 -13.23 -14.36
N PHE A 30 -3.54 -14.54 -14.18
CA PHE A 30 -4.25 -15.38 -15.13
C PHE A 30 -5.70 -14.89 -15.35
N ILE A 31 -6.42 -14.54 -14.28
CA ILE A 31 -7.77 -13.95 -14.37
C ILE A 31 -7.72 -12.57 -15.02
N ALA A 32 -6.77 -11.72 -14.62
CA ALA A 32 -6.62 -10.38 -15.17
C ALA A 32 -6.51 -10.44 -16.71
N ASP A 33 -5.63 -11.30 -17.23
CA ASP A 33 -5.37 -11.43 -18.65
C ASP A 33 -6.55 -12.08 -19.39
N LYS A 34 -7.10 -13.18 -18.85
CA LYS A 34 -8.11 -13.98 -19.56
C LYS A 34 -9.51 -13.40 -19.47
N LEU A 35 -9.91 -12.88 -18.31
CA LEU A 35 -11.28 -12.44 -18.03
C LEU A 35 -11.44 -10.92 -18.17
N THR A 36 -10.47 -10.15 -17.70
CA THR A 36 -10.56 -8.67 -17.73
C THR A 36 -9.84 -8.03 -18.91
N ARG A 37 -9.16 -8.84 -19.75
CA ARG A 37 -8.32 -8.37 -20.86
C ARG A 37 -7.29 -7.32 -20.41
N GLY A 38 -6.75 -7.48 -19.20
CA GLY A 38 -5.78 -6.56 -18.59
C GLY A 38 -6.36 -5.24 -18.07
N ARG A 39 -7.69 -5.05 -18.05
CA ARG A 39 -8.30 -3.81 -17.53
C ARG A 39 -8.19 -3.67 -16.01
N ILE A 40 -8.23 -4.79 -15.28
CA ILE A 40 -7.97 -4.81 -13.85
C ILE A 40 -6.60 -5.46 -13.66
N HIS A 41 -5.69 -4.75 -13.01
CA HIS A 41 -4.36 -5.26 -12.77
C HIS A 41 -4.40 -6.42 -11.74
N GLY A 42 -3.59 -7.46 -11.98
CA GLY A 42 -3.64 -8.72 -11.19
C GLY A 42 -3.48 -8.53 -9.69
N SER A 43 -2.70 -7.54 -9.24
CA SER A 43 -2.55 -7.26 -7.81
C SER A 43 -3.84 -6.81 -7.11
N ALA A 44 -4.75 -6.09 -7.79
CA ALA A 44 -6.05 -5.73 -7.20
C ALA A 44 -6.92 -6.98 -6.96
N ILE A 45 -6.90 -7.93 -7.89
CA ILE A 45 -7.59 -9.23 -7.76
C ILE A 45 -6.96 -10.03 -6.61
N ALA A 46 -5.64 -10.06 -6.51
CA ALA A 46 -4.94 -10.76 -5.43
C ALA A 46 -5.29 -10.18 -4.04
N ILE A 47 -5.36 -8.86 -3.90
CA ILE A 47 -5.79 -8.20 -2.66
C ILE A 47 -7.22 -8.61 -2.31
N ALA A 48 -8.15 -8.58 -3.28
CA ALA A 48 -9.54 -8.99 -3.05
C ALA A 48 -9.64 -10.46 -2.61
N LEU A 49 -8.93 -11.37 -3.29
CA LEU A 49 -8.89 -12.79 -2.92
C LEU A 49 -8.29 -13.00 -1.53
N GLY A 50 -7.22 -12.27 -1.19
CA GLY A 50 -6.60 -12.31 0.13
C GLY A 50 -7.54 -11.85 1.24
N LEU A 51 -8.27 -10.75 1.02
CA LEU A 51 -9.27 -10.23 1.97
C LEU A 51 -10.44 -11.21 2.16
N ILE A 52 -10.96 -11.78 1.06
CA ILE A 52 -12.02 -12.81 1.13
C ILE A 52 -11.51 -14.04 1.89
N ALA A 53 -10.30 -14.50 1.59
CA ALA A 53 -9.71 -15.65 2.27
C ALA A 53 -9.48 -15.38 3.76
N ALA A 54 -9.03 -14.17 4.14
CA ALA A 54 -8.87 -13.77 5.52
C ALA A 54 -10.21 -13.76 6.27
N TYR A 55 -11.26 -13.20 5.66
CA TYR A 55 -12.61 -13.18 6.23
C TYR A 55 -13.17 -14.59 6.43
N LEU A 56 -13.10 -15.45 5.40
CA LEU A 56 -13.54 -16.84 5.48
C LEU A 56 -12.71 -17.62 6.50
N GLY A 57 -11.40 -17.38 6.55
CA GLY A 57 -10.50 -18.00 7.51
C GLY A 57 -10.91 -17.70 8.94
N GLY A 58 -11.16 -16.43 9.27
CA GLY A 58 -11.60 -16.03 10.62
C GLY A 58 -12.94 -16.66 11.01
N ILE A 59 -13.92 -16.73 10.10
CA ILE A 59 -15.20 -17.41 10.36
C ILE A 59 -15.00 -18.91 10.61
N MET A 60 -14.17 -19.56 9.80
CA MET A 60 -13.98 -21.02 9.86
C MET A 60 -13.17 -21.46 11.07
N THR A 61 -12.18 -20.66 11.49
CA THR A 61 -11.33 -20.97 12.66
C THR A 61 -11.88 -20.41 13.96
N GLY A 62 -12.80 -19.43 13.88
CA GLY A 62 -13.25 -18.65 15.04
C GLY A 62 -12.16 -17.77 15.65
N GLY A 63 -11.07 -17.53 14.90
CA GLY A 63 -9.91 -16.74 15.34
C GLY A 63 -9.83 -15.38 14.66
N ASP A 64 -8.89 -14.56 15.15
CA ASP A 64 -8.74 -13.16 14.75
C ASP A 64 -7.60 -12.91 13.75
N LYS A 65 -6.91 -13.96 13.27
CA LYS A 65 -5.74 -13.84 12.35
C LYS A 65 -6.06 -14.31 10.93
N GLY A 66 -7.32 -14.61 10.64
CA GLY A 66 -7.79 -15.00 9.31
C GLY A 66 -7.16 -16.30 8.84
N VAL A 67 -6.57 -16.30 7.64
CA VAL A 67 -5.92 -17.52 7.10
C VAL A 67 -4.73 -18.01 7.93
N ALA A 68 -4.10 -17.12 8.71
CA ALA A 68 -2.95 -17.50 9.54
C ALA A 68 -3.35 -18.33 10.77
N ASP A 69 -4.64 -18.43 11.10
CA ASP A 69 -5.13 -19.33 12.16
C ASP A 69 -5.11 -20.80 11.73
N PHE A 70 -5.03 -21.10 10.43
CA PHE A 70 -4.77 -22.47 9.97
C PHE A 70 -3.30 -22.83 10.18
N SER A 71 -3.03 -23.95 10.87
CA SER A 71 -1.67 -24.45 11.15
C SER A 71 -0.77 -24.50 9.91
N LEU A 72 -1.30 -25.01 8.80
CA LEU A 72 -0.58 -25.11 7.52
C LEU A 72 -0.24 -23.76 6.86
N LEU A 73 -0.99 -22.70 7.21
CA LEU A 73 -0.87 -21.36 6.65
C LEU A 73 -0.35 -20.34 7.67
N GLY A 74 0.06 -20.76 8.87
CA GLY A 74 0.57 -19.87 9.91
C GLY A 74 1.78 -19.04 9.47
N GLY A 75 2.54 -19.51 8.48
CA GLY A 75 3.62 -18.75 7.85
C GLY A 75 3.16 -17.49 7.13
N ILE A 76 1.88 -17.39 6.72
CA ILE A 76 1.31 -16.16 6.14
C ILE A 76 1.28 -15.05 7.19
N GLY A 77 1.01 -15.38 8.46
CA GLY A 77 1.09 -14.42 9.55
C GLY A 77 2.51 -13.91 9.78
N LEU A 78 3.53 -14.76 9.62
CA LEU A 78 4.92 -14.33 9.65
C LEU A 78 5.30 -13.48 8.42
N MET A 79 4.80 -13.86 7.24
CA MET A 79 5.03 -13.16 5.98
C MET A 79 4.44 -11.75 5.96
N GLY A 80 3.21 -11.61 6.47
CA GLY A 80 2.52 -10.32 6.60
C GLY A 80 2.79 -9.60 7.92
N GLY A 81 3.62 -10.18 8.80
CA GLY A 81 3.95 -9.61 10.10
C GLY A 81 4.91 -8.42 10.01
N GLY A 82 5.13 -7.74 11.14
CA GLY A 82 5.92 -6.51 11.22
C GLY A 82 7.31 -6.63 10.58
N MET A 83 8.05 -7.72 10.85
CA MET A 83 9.42 -7.88 10.33
C MET A 83 9.52 -7.82 8.81
N LEU A 84 8.70 -8.60 8.08
CA LEU A 84 8.77 -8.63 6.61
C LEU A 84 8.13 -7.39 5.98
N ARG A 85 7.12 -6.82 6.62
CA ARG A 85 6.57 -5.51 6.26
C ARG A 85 7.65 -4.42 6.37
N ASP A 86 8.33 -4.33 7.49
CA ASP A 86 9.36 -3.32 7.74
C ASP A 86 10.56 -3.50 6.81
N PHE A 87 10.96 -4.75 6.54
CA PHE A 87 11.94 -5.06 5.51
C PHE A 87 11.52 -4.53 4.13
N ALA A 88 10.26 -4.75 3.73
CA ALA A 88 9.74 -4.25 2.46
C ALA A 88 9.70 -2.71 2.41
N ILE A 89 9.35 -2.06 3.52
CA ILE A 89 9.36 -0.60 3.64
C ILE A 89 10.77 -0.05 3.49
N VAL A 90 11.74 -0.59 4.25
CA VAL A 90 13.14 -0.18 4.21
C VAL A 90 13.74 -0.44 2.82
N SER A 91 13.48 -1.61 2.24
CA SER A 91 13.91 -1.95 0.86
C SER A 91 13.36 -0.97 -0.17
N THR A 92 12.10 -0.57 -0.03
CA THR A 92 11.46 0.45 -0.88
C THR A 92 12.16 1.81 -0.73
N ALA A 93 12.51 2.20 0.49
CA ALA A 93 13.26 3.42 0.77
C ALA A 93 14.69 3.40 0.18
N PHE A 94 15.38 2.26 0.20
CA PHE A 94 16.69 2.11 -0.46
C PHE A 94 16.62 2.18 -1.99
N GLY A 95 15.44 1.93 -2.59
CA GLY A 95 15.21 2.10 -4.02
C GLY A 95 15.19 3.58 -4.49
N VAL A 96 15.19 4.53 -3.56
CA VAL A 96 15.08 5.96 -3.83
C VAL A 96 16.41 6.54 -4.32
N GLN A 97 16.46 7.00 -5.58
CA GLN A 97 17.65 7.59 -6.19
C GLN A 97 17.48 9.10 -6.42
N LEU A 98 18.16 9.93 -5.62
CA LEU A 98 18.06 11.40 -5.67
C LEU A 98 18.44 11.98 -7.04
N SER A 99 19.33 11.33 -7.78
CA SER A 99 19.71 11.70 -9.14
C SER A 99 18.53 11.61 -10.11
N GLU A 100 17.63 10.66 -9.92
CA GLU A 100 16.45 10.49 -10.75
C GLU A 100 15.36 11.52 -10.40
N LEU A 101 15.19 11.85 -9.12
CA LEU A 101 14.27 12.93 -8.71
C LEU A 101 14.66 14.28 -9.30
N LYS A 102 15.98 14.57 -9.41
CA LYS A 102 16.45 15.81 -10.05
C LYS A 102 15.99 15.94 -11.51
N LYS A 103 15.78 14.82 -12.22
CA LYS A 103 15.27 14.82 -13.60
C LYS A 103 13.78 15.19 -13.65
N ALA A 104 13.03 14.94 -12.58
CA ALA A 104 11.63 15.38 -12.44
C ALA A 104 11.49 16.91 -12.32
N GLY A 105 12.58 17.59 -11.98
CA GLY A 105 12.62 19.02 -11.79
C GLY A 105 11.72 19.49 -10.63
N VAL A 106 11.47 20.79 -10.61
CA VAL A 106 10.71 21.45 -9.54
C VAL A 106 9.26 20.94 -9.45
N ALA A 107 8.64 20.64 -10.60
CA ALA A 107 7.28 20.13 -10.66
C ALA A 107 7.13 18.78 -9.92
N GLY A 108 8.09 17.87 -10.08
CA GLY A 108 8.12 16.59 -9.36
C GLY A 108 8.23 16.80 -7.84
N VAL A 109 9.14 17.67 -7.40
CA VAL A 109 9.30 17.96 -5.96
C VAL A 109 8.03 18.56 -5.36
N ILE A 110 7.45 19.58 -6.00
CA ILE A 110 6.21 20.20 -5.53
C ILE A 110 5.09 19.17 -5.48
N SER A 111 4.97 18.32 -6.51
CA SER A 111 3.92 17.30 -6.57
C SER A 111 3.96 16.33 -5.40
N ILE A 112 5.17 15.94 -4.96
CA ILE A 112 5.35 15.04 -3.82
C ILE A 112 4.83 15.68 -2.53
N PHE A 113 5.29 16.89 -2.21
CA PHE A 113 4.86 17.57 -0.98
C PHE A 113 3.35 17.88 -1.02
N ALA A 114 2.86 18.39 -2.15
CA ALA A 114 1.45 18.68 -2.33
C ALA A 114 0.59 17.42 -2.15
N GLY A 115 0.98 16.30 -2.78
CA GLY A 115 0.26 15.05 -2.67
C GLY A 115 0.22 14.52 -1.23
N VAL A 116 1.35 14.55 -0.51
CA VAL A 116 1.43 14.09 0.89
C VAL A 116 0.52 14.93 1.76
N ILE A 117 0.64 16.26 1.67
CA ILE A 117 -0.13 17.19 2.50
C ILE A 117 -1.62 17.06 2.20
N VAL A 118 -2.03 17.08 0.92
CA VAL A 118 -3.44 16.97 0.54
C VAL A 118 -4.03 15.64 0.99
N SER A 119 -3.32 14.53 0.74
CA SER A 119 -3.80 13.21 1.14
C SER A 119 -3.92 13.07 2.66
N PHE A 120 -2.94 13.60 3.40
CA PHE A 120 -2.96 13.61 4.86
C PHE A 120 -4.13 14.44 5.39
N VAL A 121 -4.29 15.68 4.92
CA VAL A 121 -5.36 16.58 5.36
C VAL A 121 -6.73 15.97 5.09
N VAL A 122 -6.94 15.37 3.91
CA VAL A 122 -8.20 14.68 3.60
C VAL A 122 -8.42 13.49 4.55
N GLY A 123 -7.41 12.65 4.77
CA GLY A 123 -7.53 11.52 5.69
C GLY A 123 -7.78 11.93 7.14
N ALA A 124 -7.07 12.95 7.62
CA ALA A 124 -7.23 13.51 8.96
C ALA A 124 -8.61 14.16 9.13
N ALA A 125 -9.08 14.92 8.14
CA ALA A 125 -10.42 15.51 8.16
C ALA A 125 -11.52 14.43 8.18
N VAL A 126 -11.34 13.33 7.45
CA VAL A 126 -12.24 12.19 7.51
C VAL A 126 -12.20 11.55 8.90
N ALA A 127 -11.02 11.32 9.50
CA ALA A 127 -10.91 10.78 10.86
C ALA A 127 -11.67 11.65 11.87
N VAL A 128 -11.47 12.97 11.84
CA VAL A 128 -12.19 13.92 12.70
C VAL A 128 -13.70 13.87 12.44
N GLY A 129 -14.12 13.80 11.17
CA GLY A 129 -15.53 13.68 10.80
C GLY A 129 -16.20 12.39 11.29
N PHE A 130 -15.42 11.32 11.50
CA PHE A 130 -15.86 10.07 12.11
C PHE A 130 -15.75 10.06 13.65
N GLY A 131 -15.33 11.17 14.27
CA GLY A 131 -15.34 11.37 15.71
C GLY A 131 -14.03 11.05 16.44
N TYR A 132 -12.92 10.85 15.73
CA TYR A 132 -11.60 10.76 16.36
C TYR A 132 -11.16 12.16 16.84
N ASP A 133 -10.81 12.28 18.12
CA ASP A 133 -10.38 13.51 18.78
C ASP A 133 -8.93 13.45 19.29
N ASP A 134 -8.30 12.27 19.32
CA ASP A 134 -6.92 12.13 19.76
C ASP A 134 -5.92 12.34 18.59
N PRO A 135 -4.83 13.12 18.81
CA PRO A 135 -3.85 13.40 17.77
C PRO A 135 -3.18 12.15 17.18
N VAL A 136 -3.03 11.10 17.98
CA VAL A 136 -2.37 9.84 17.57
C VAL A 136 -3.21 9.12 16.52
N ALA A 137 -4.51 8.95 16.75
CA ALA A 137 -5.41 8.30 15.81
C ALA A 137 -5.61 9.14 14.54
N ILE A 138 -5.88 10.44 14.70
CA ILE A 138 -6.07 11.35 13.56
C ILE A 138 -4.86 11.32 12.64
N THR A 139 -3.65 11.46 13.21
CA THR A 139 -2.41 11.46 12.44
C THR A 139 -2.17 10.10 11.78
N THR A 140 -2.42 9.00 12.47
CA THR A 140 -2.20 7.65 11.93
C THR A 140 -3.15 7.36 10.76
N ILE A 141 -4.43 7.70 10.88
CA ILE A 141 -5.41 7.53 9.80
C ILE A 141 -5.10 8.47 8.62
N GLY A 142 -4.76 9.73 8.90
CA GLY A 142 -4.29 10.69 7.89
C GLY A 142 -3.05 10.19 7.14
N ALA A 143 -2.07 9.65 7.86
CA ALA A 143 -0.88 9.01 7.31
C ALA A 143 -1.23 7.77 6.47
N GLY A 144 -2.25 6.99 6.86
CA GLY A 144 -2.78 5.89 6.05
C GLY A 144 -3.33 6.34 4.70
N ALA A 145 -4.01 7.49 4.65
CA ALA A 145 -4.47 8.10 3.40
C ALA A 145 -3.32 8.61 2.52
N VAL A 146 -2.15 8.90 3.10
CA VAL A 146 -0.92 9.15 2.32
C VAL A 146 -0.56 7.88 1.55
N THR A 147 -0.23 6.79 2.27
CA THR A 147 -0.14 5.42 1.72
C THR A 147 -0.36 4.36 2.82
N TYR A 148 -0.61 3.11 2.41
CA TYR A 148 -0.70 1.96 3.31
C TYR A 148 0.65 1.60 3.98
N ILE A 149 1.74 2.29 3.63
CA ILE A 149 3.06 2.20 4.28
C ILE A 149 3.21 3.32 5.30
N VAL A 150 2.88 4.55 4.92
CA VAL A 150 3.06 5.75 5.76
C VAL A 150 2.20 5.66 7.01
N GLY A 151 0.99 5.11 6.92
CA GLY A 151 0.10 4.86 8.06
C GLY A 151 0.76 4.03 9.17
N PRO A 152 1.12 2.75 8.93
CA PRO A 152 1.81 1.91 9.91
C PRO A 152 3.09 2.51 10.47
N VAL A 153 3.95 3.07 9.62
CA VAL A 153 5.20 3.69 10.07
C VAL A 153 4.93 4.84 11.02
N THR A 154 3.95 5.68 10.69
CA THR A 154 3.56 6.81 11.54
C THR A 154 2.95 6.33 12.84
N GLY A 155 1.97 5.43 12.76
CA GLY A 155 1.25 4.91 13.93
C GLY A 155 2.17 4.20 14.91
N GLU A 156 3.10 3.36 14.43
CA GLU A 156 4.06 2.67 15.30
C GLU A 156 5.06 3.64 15.93
N ALA A 157 5.50 4.66 15.19
CA ALA A 157 6.42 5.66 15.72
C ALA A 157 5.80 6.53 16.82
N ILE A 158 4.50 6.84 16.73
CA ILE A 158 3.79 7.70 17.70
C ILE A 158 2.96 6.91 18.74
N GLY A 159 2.97 5.58 18.69
CA GLY A 159 2.32 4.72 19.69
C GLY A 159 0.82 4.48 19.50
N ALA A 160 0.33 4.46 18.25
CA ALA A 160 -1.06 4.16 17.92
C ALA A 160 -1.45 2.71 18.21
N SER A 161 -2.75 2.49 18.47
CA SER A 161 -3.28 1.14 18.67
C SER A 161 -3.27 0.31 17.38
N GLY A 162 -3.24 -1.02 17.53
CA GLY A 162 -3.26 -1.94 16.38
C GLY A 162 -4.51 -1.79 15.50
N GLU A 163 -5.65 -1.41 16.09
CA GLU A 163 -6.90 -1.15 15.39
C GLU A 163 -6.78 0.08 14.47
N VAL A 164 -6.22 1.17 15.00
CA VAL A 164 -5.98 2.41 14.24
C VAL A 164 -4.96 2.17 13.13
N ILE A 165 -3.89 1.42 13.42
CA ILE A 165 -2.91 1.03 12.40
C ILE A 165 -3.59 0.22 11.29
N THR A 166 -4.44 -0.76 11.64
CA THR A 166 -5.20 -1.56 10.67
C THR A 166 -6.10 -0.69 9.79
N LEU A 167 -6.82 0.27 10.38
CA LEU A 167 -7.64 1.24 9.64
C LEU A 167 -6.80 2.09 8.69
N SER A 168 -5.61 2.53 9.11
CA SER A 168 -4.70 3.31 8.26
C SER A 168 -4.21 2.51 7.05
N VAL A 169 -3.91 1.22 7.22
CA VAL A 169 -3.55 0.31 6.12
C VAL A 169 -4.71 0.21 5.14
N ALA A 170 -5.94 0.00 5.64
CA ALA A 170 -7.13 -0.09 4.82
C ALA A 170 -7.35 1.18 3.99
N ALA A 171 -7.22 2.37 4.58
CA ALA A 171 -7.35 3.64 3.87
C ALA A 171 -6.36 3.74 2.68
N GLY A 172 -5.09 3.41 2.91
CA GLY A 172 -4.07 3.45 1.87
C GLY A 172 -4.24 2.37 0.81
N LEU A 173 -4.72 1.18 1.18
CA LEU A 173 -5.02 0.09 0.25
C LEU A 173 -6.15 0.47 -0.71
N ILE A 174 -7.24 1.03 -0.17
CA ILE A 174 -8.37 1.53 -0.98
C ILE A 174 -7.87 2.57 -1.98
N LYS A 175 -7.08 3.55 -1.51
CA LYS A 175 -6.47 4.55 -2.40
C LYS A 175 -5.69 3.88 -3.54
N SER A 176 -4.81 2.91 -3.22
CA SER A 176 -4.00 2.22 -4.23
C SER A 176 -4.85 1.50 -5.28
N ILE A 177 -5.92 0.83 -4.87
CA ILE A 177 -6.85 0.16 -5.77
C ILE A 177 -7.58 1.18 -6.66
N LEU A 178 -8.03 2.31 -6.09
CA LEU A 178 -8.65 3.39 -6.85
C LEU A 178 -7.70 3.99 -7.88
N VAL A 179 -6.44 4.22 -7.53
CA VAL A 179 -5.42 4.68 -8.50
C VAL A 179 -5.25 3.64 -9.61
N MET A 180 -5.09 2.37 -9.24
CA MET A 180 -4.84 1.28 -10.17
C MET A 180 -5.94 1.12 -11.22
N ILE A 181 -7.21 1.19 -10.80
CA ILE A 181 -8.37 1.01 -11.69
C ILE A 181 -8.76 2.33 -12.37
N GLY A 182 -8.60 3.46 -11.67
CA GLY A 182 -9.02 4.78 -12.15
C GLY A 182 -8.07 5.38 -13.18
N THR A 183 -6.75 5.15 -13.06
CA THR A 183 -5.74 5.77 -13.93
C THR A 183 -6.02 5.53 -15.41
N PRO A 184 -6.26 4.30 -15.89
CA PRO A 184 -6.50 4.06 -17.32
C PRO A 184 -7.75 4.77 -17.84
N LEU A 185 -8.73 5.05 -16.97
CA LEU A 185 -9.98 5.72 -17.33
C LEU A 185 -9.80 7.23 -17.52
N VAL A 186 -8.88 7.84 -16.76
CA VAL A 186 -8.65 9.31 -16.76
C VAL A 186 -7.32 9.73 -17.38
N ALA A 187 -6.43 8.79 -17.73
CA ALA A 187 -5.09 9.08 -18.22
C ALA A 187 -5.06 10.07 -19.39
N ARG A 188 -5.98 9.91 -20.35
CA ARG A 188 -6.08 10.81 -21.52
C ARG A 188 -6.56 12.21 -21.14
N SER A 189 -7.46 12.34 -20.18
CA SER A 189 -8.00 13.65 -19.78
C SER A 189 -6.99 14.46 -18.95
N ILE A 190 -6.07 13.80 -18.25
CA ILE A 190 -5.03 14.44 -17.45
C ILE A 190 -3.68 14.59 -18.18
N GLY A 191 -3.59 14.20 -19.47
CA GLY A 191 -2.36 14.34 -20.26
C GLY A 191 -1.22 13.42 -19.80
N LEU A 192 -1.55 12.20 -19.38
CA LEU A 192 -0.56 11.21 -18.89
C LEU A 192 0.13 10.50 -20.07
N ASP A 193 0.91 11.24 -20.84
CA ASP A 193 1.50 10.80 -22.12
C ASP A 193 3.03 10.96 -22.20
N ASN A 194 3.68 11.47 -21.14
CA ASN A 194 5.11 11.73 -21.16
C ASN A 194 5.77 11.50 -19.78
N PRO A 195 7.10 11.33 -19.73
CA PRO A 195 7.81 11.09 -18.47
C PRO A 195 7.56 12.15 -17.39
N GLN A 196 7.43 13.42 -17.77
CA GLN A 196 7.26 14.51 -16.82
C GLN A 196 5.86 14.49 -16.18
N SER A 197 4.80 14.29 -16.97
CA SER A 197 3.45 14.11 -16.42
C SER A 197 3.33 12.85 -15.58
N ALA A 198 4.01 11.76 -15.97
CA ALA A 198 4.09 10.54 -15.16
C ALA A 198 4.77 10.75 -13.80
N MET A 199 5.85 11.54 -13.75
CA MET A 199 6.53 11.91 -12.50
C MET A 199 5.65 12.76 -11.58
N VAL A 200 4.95 13.76 -12.13
CA VAL A 200 4.01 14.57 -11.35
C VAL A 200 2.83 13.72 -10.85
N PHE A 201 2.30 12.86 -11.71
CA PHE A 201 1.23 11.92 -11.34
C PHE A 201 1.66 10.99 -10.20
N GLY A 202 2.86 10.40 -10.28
CA GLY A 202 3.40 9.57 -9.23
C GLY A 202 3.58 10.31 -7.91
N GLY A 203 4.07 11.56 -7.96
CA GLY A 203 4.18 12.43 -6.80
C GLY A 203 2.84 12.87 -6.20
N LEU A 204 1.78 13.04 -7.00
CA LEU A 204 0.45 13.41 -6.47
C LEU A 204 -0.30 12.20 -5.90
N MET A 205 -0.28 11.07 -6.60
CA MET A 205 -1.03 9.88 -6.20
C MET A 205 -0.32 9.07 -5.11
N GLY A 206 1.01 9.02 -5.14
CA GLY A 206 1.85 8.52 -4.05
C GLY A 206 1.88 7.01 -3.82
N THR A 207 0.94 6.25 -4.37
CA THR A 207 0.89 4.79 -4.19
C THR A 207 1.78 4.09 -5.21
N THR A 208 2.95 3.57 -4.84
CA THR A 208 3.88 2.93 -5.78
C THR A 208 3.22 1.80 -6.58
N SER A 209 2.49 0.91 -5.91
CA SER A 209 1.77 -0.19 -6.56
C SER A 209 0.63 0.29 -7.45
N GLY A 210 -0.21 1.22 -6.96
CA GLY A 210 -1.32 1.77 -7.72
C GLY A 210 -0.88 2.58 -8.96
N VAL A 211 0.17 3.39 -8.82
CA VAL A 211 0.75 4.20 -9.90
C VAL A 211 1.40 3.31 -10.93
N ALA A 212 2.23 2.34 -10.51
CA ALA A 212 2.90 1.42 -11.44
C ALA A 212 1.88 0.61 -12.23
N ALA A 213 0.86 0.07 -11.56
CA ALA A 213 -0.18 -0.72 -12.21
C ALA A 213 -1.08 0.13 -13.13
N GLY A 214 -1.47 1.33 -12.69
CA GLY A 214 -2.28 2.24 -13.49
C GLY A 214 -1.55 2.73 -14.75
N LEU A 215 -0.26 3.04 -14.62
CA LEU A 215 0.61 3.38 -15.75
C LEU A 215 0.85 2.17 -16.66
N ALA A 216 1.05 0.97 -16.12
CA ALA A 216 1.25 -0.23 -16.93
C ALA A 216 0.03 -0.52 -17.82
N ALA A 217 -1.18 -0.26 -17.33
CA ALA A 217 -2.41 -0.37 -18.10
C ALA A 217 -2.66 0.80 -19.06
N THR A 218 -1.89 1.90 -18.96
CA THR A 218 -1.98 3.09 -19.82
C THR A 218 -0.87 3.12 -20.86
N ASP A 219 0.38 3.29 -20.42
CA ASP A 219 1.60 3.19 -21.21
C ASP A 219 2.73 2.60 -20.32
N PRO A 220 3.15 1.34 -20.55
CA PRO A 220 4.22 0.70 -19.79
C PRO A 220 5.54 1.48 -19.76
N LYS A 221 5.83 2.32 -20.76
CA LYS A 221 7.07 3.12 -20.80
C LYS A 221 7.10 4.21 -19.73
N LEU A 222 5.93 4.63 -19.24
CA LEU A 222 5.80 5.66 -18.22
C LEU A 222 5.99 5.12 -16.79
N VAL A 223 5.87 3.81 -16.60
CA VAL A 223 5.90 3.14 -15.28
C VAL A 223 7.13 3.53 -14.45
N PRO A 224 8.38 3.48 -14.97
CA PRO A 224 9.55 3.79 -14.14
C PRO A 224 9.54 5.21 -13.58
N TYR A 225 9.01 6.17 -14.35
CA TYR A 225 8.98 7.58 -14.00
C TYR A 225 7.98 7.88 -12.87
N GLY A 226 6.76 7.35 -12.98
CA GLY A 226 5.74 7.51 -11.94
C GLY A 226 6.02 6.66 -10.71
N ALA A 227 6.49 5.42 -10.87
CA ALA A 227 6.82 4.55 -9.74
C ALA A 227 7.93 5.15 -8.87
N MET A 228 8.98 5.72 -9.49
CA MET A 228 10.09 6.33 -8.76
C MET A 228 9.63 7.53 -7.91
N THR A 229 8.81 8.43 -8.46
CA THR A 229 8.28 9.58 -7.72
C THR A 229 7.29 9.18 -6.61
N ALA A 230 6.47 8.15 -6.84
CA ALA A 230 5.60 7.58 -5.80
C ALA A 230 6.41 6.93 -4.64
N THR A 231 7.57 6.35 -4.93
CA THR A 231 8.49 5.86 -3.90
C THR A 231 9.04 7.01 -3.05
N PHE A 232 9.47 8.10 -3.70
CA PHE A 232 9.88 9.33 -2.99
C PHE A 232 8.76 9.89 -2.12
N TYR A 233 7.54 9.94 -2.65
CA TYR A 233 6.36 10.35 -1.91
C TYR A 233 6.17 9.55 -0.63
N THR A 234 6.31 8.22 -0.72
CA THR A 234 6.20 7.34 0.46
C THR A 234 7.29 7.67 1.48
N GLY A 235 8.54 7.84 1.04
CA GLY A 235 9.65 8.22 1.93
C GLY A 235 9.43 9.56 2.63
N ILE A 236 8.98 10.58 1.89
CA ILE A 236 8.63 11.90 2.45
C ILE A 236 7.45 11.79 3.42
N GLY A 237 6.43 11.00 3.09
CA GLY A 237 5.31 10.73 3.98
C GLY A 237 5.76 10.07 5.29
N CYS A 238 6.64 9.07 5.23
CA CYS A 238 7.19 8.40 6.42
C CYS A 238 8.05 9.35 7.27
N LEU A 239 8.70 10.34 6.66
CA LEU A 239 9.43 11.38 7.40
C LEU A 239 8.46 12.36 8.07
N LEU A 240 7.50 12.90 7.31
CA LEU A 240 6.62 13.99 7.75
C LEU A 240 5.51 13.53 8.69
N GLY A 241 4.98 12.32 8.50
CA GLY A 241 3.87 11.73 9.27
C GLY A 241 4.11 11.79 10.78
N PRO A 242 5.11 11.08 11.32
CA PRO A 242 5.38 11.03 12.76
C PRO A 242 6.05 12.30 13.31
N SER A 243 6.42 13.25 12.45
CA SER A 243 7.13 14.47 12.84
C SER A 243 6.25 15.71 12.67
N LEU A 244 6.43 16.45 11.58
CA LEU A 244 5.79 17.73 11.35
C LEU A 244 4.26 17.61 11.29
N LEU A 245 3.72 16.58 10.64
CA LEU A 245 2.27 16.40 10.53
C LEU A 245 1.65 16.04 11.88
N PHE A 246 2.28 15.16 12.65
CA PHE A 246 1.86 14.84 14.02
C PHE A 246 1.86 16.07 14.93
N LEU A 247 2.95 16.85 14.92
CA LEU A 247 3.06 18.08 15.73
C LEU A 247 2.00 19.12 15.35
N LEU A 248 1.66 19.23 14.07
CA LEU A 248 0.59 20.11 13.60
C LEU A 248 -0.77 19.65 14.12
N VAL A 249 -1.10 18.36 14.01
CA VAL A 249 -2.37 17.83 14.54
C VAL A 249 -2.45 18.01 16.05
N GLY A 250 -1.40 17.67 16.79
CA GLY A 250 -1.33 17.85 18.25
C GLY A 250 -1.30 19.31 18.73
N SER A 251 -1.17 20.28 17.82
CA SER A 251 -1.36 21.70 18.15
C SER A 251 -2.82 22.16 18.01
N ILE A 252 -3.65 21.36 17.35
CA ILE A 252 -5.07 21.64 17.06
C ILE A 252 -5.98 20.87 18.02
N PHE A 253 -5.61 19.65 18.38
CA PHE A 253 -6.33 18.71 19.25
C PHE A 253 -5.54 18.44 20.53
#